data_AF-A0A528AUJ9-F1
#
_entry.id   AF-A0A528AUJ9-F1
#
_cell.length_a   1.000
_cell.length_b   1.000
_cell.length_c   1.000
_cell.angle_alpha   90.00
_cell.angle_beta   90.00
_cell.angle_gamma   90.00
#
_symmetry.space_group_name_H-M   'P 1'
#
loop_
_entity.id
_entity.type
_entity.pdbx_description
1 polymer ?
#
loop_
_entity_poly.entity_id
_entity_poly.type
_entity_poly.pdbx_seq_one_letter_code
_entity_poly.pdbx_strand_id
1 'polypeptide(L)' 'MFLAFFCYGTWLAAGLFLWPSYPLLALVVLALMAALQSSLAHEVLHGHPTRNAQLNEAFIFLPIGLVWPFRRFKTIH' A
#
# COMPACT_ATOMS: atom_id res chain seq x y z
N MET A 1 -7.53 1.43 8.57
CA MET A 1 -6.28 1.72 9.33
C MET A 1 -5.49 0.45 9.60
N PHE A 2 -6.02 -0.55 10.33
CA PHE A 2 -5.29 -1.82 10.60
C PHE A 2 -4.77 -2.51 9.33
N LEU A 3 -5.58 -2.55 8.27
CA LEU A 3 -5.20 -3.16 7.00
C LEU A 3 -4.02 -2.44 6.31
N ALA A 4 -3.90 -1.12 6.48
CA ALA A 4 -2.75 -0.37 5.96
C ALA A 4 -1.46 -0.75 6.71
N PHE A 5 -1.50 -0.80 8.05
CA PHE A 5 -0.35 -1.24 8.84
C PHE A 5 0.05 -2.69 8.53
N PHE A 6 -0.93 -3.58 8.38
CA PHE A 6 -0.69 -4.96 7.96
C PHE A 6 -0.03 -5.02 6.59
N CYS A 7 -0.52 -4.23 5.62
CA CYS A 7 0.02 -4.19 4.26
C CYS A 7 1.49 -3.77 4.24
N TYR A 8 1.83 -2.60 4.80
CA TYR A 8 3.21 -2.12 4.81
C TYR A 8 4.12 -2.97 5.70
N GLY A 9 3.63 -3.43 6.85
CA GLY A 9 4.39 -4.28 7.76
C GLY A 9 4.76 -5.60 7.10
N THR A 10 3.81 -6.25 6.43
CA THR A 10 4.04 -7.51 5.71
C THR A 10 4.95 -7.30 4.50
N TRP A 11 4.74 -6.23 3.73
CA TRP A 11 5.59 -5.89 2.59
C TRP A 11 7.05 -5.67 3.03
N LEU A 12 7.27 -4.89 4.10
CA LEU A 12 8.60 -4.61 4.63
C LEU A 12 9.25 -5.88 5.18
N ALA A 13 8.52 -6.66 5.99
CA ALA A 13 9.02 -7.91 6.56
C ALA A 13 9.37 -8.94 5.48
N ALA A 14 8.55 -9.05 4.43
CA ALA A 14 8.83 -9.92 3.29
C ALA A 14 10.10 -9.48 2.54
N GLY A 15 10.27 -8.18 2.30
CA GLY A 15 11.46 -7.64 1.65
C GLY A 15 12.74 -7.82 2.47
N LEU A 16 12.67 -7.72 3.79
CA LEU A 16 13.85 -7.80 4.66
C LEU A 16 14.20 -9.24 5.06
N PHE A 17 13.21 -10.04 5.44
CA PHE A 17 13.45 -11.35 6.06
C PHE A 17 13.16 -12.53 5.15
N LEU A 18 12.19 -12.39 4.24
CA LEU A 18 11.78 -13.50 3.37
C LEU A 18 12.57 -13.53 2.06
N TRP A 19 12.87 -12.36 1.49
CA TRP A 19 13.59 -12.20 0.23
C TRP A 19 14.96 -12.92 0.17
N PRO A 20 15.83 -12.84 1.20
CA PRO A 20 17.18 -13.44 1.10
C PRO A 20 17.16 -14.97 1.01
N SER A 21 16.14 -15.62 1.56
CA SER A 21 16.07 -17.09 1.66
C SER A 21 15.03 -17.71 0.74
N TYR A 22 13.91 -17.01 0.48
CA TYR A 22 12.77 -17.54 -0.27
C TYR A 22 12.26 -16.50 -1.29
N PRO A 23 13.06 -16.17 -2.32
CA PRO A 23 12.74 -15.06 -3.23
C PRO A 23 11.44 -15.25 -4.00
N LEU A 24 11.09 -16.48 -4.42
CA LEU A 24 9.83 -16.75 -5.12
C LEU A 24 8.60 -16.53 -4.23
N LEU A 25 8.66 -17.01 -2.99
CA LEU A 25 7.58 -16.78 -2.02
C LEU A 25 7.50 -15.30 -1.64
N ALA A 26 8.65 -14.63 -1.46
CA ALA A 26 8.71 -13.20 -1.23
C ALA A 26 8.06 -12.42 -2.37
N LEU A 27 8.33 -12.75 -3.63
CA LEU A 27 7.69 -12.11 -4.80
C LEU A 27 6.16 -12.24 -4.75
N VAL A 28 5.63 -13.42 -4.43
CA VAL A 28 4.17 -13.62 -4.31
C VAL A 28 3.60 -12.72 -3.21
N VAL A 29 4.22 -12.72 -2.03
CA VAL A 29 3.77 -11.89 -0.90
C VAL A 29 3.83 -10.40 -1.25
N LEU A 30 4.94 -9.94 -1.83
CA LEU A 30 5.14 -8.54 -2.23
C LEU A 30 4.11 -8.10 -3.28
N ALA A 31 3.84 -8.95 -4.28
CA ALA A 31 2.83 -8.66 -5.32
C ALA A 31 1.41 -8.58 -4.73
N LEU A 32 1.06 -9.48 -3.81
CA LEU A 32 -0.23 -9.44 -3.11
C LEU A 32 -0.37 -8.17 -2.26
N MET A 33 0.68 -7.76 -1.55
CA MET A 33 0.66 -6.51 -0.77
C MET A 33 0.59 -5.27 -1.66
N ALA A 34 1.22 -5.28 -2.84
CA ALA A 34 1.06 -4.20 -3.82
C ALA A 34 -0.39 -4.10 -4.33
N ALA A 35 -1.03 -5.23 -4.63
CA ALA A 35 -2.45 -5.26 -5.01
C ALA A 35 -3.35 -4.74 -3.87
N LEU A 36 -3.11 -5.18 -2.63
CA LEU A 36 -3.83 -4.70 -1.46
C LEU A 36 -3.66 -3.19 -1.25
N GLN A 37 -2.45 -2.65 -1.45
CA GLN A 37 -2.21 -1.22 -1.35
C GLN A 37 -2.97 -0.44 -2.43
N SER A 38 -3.10 -0.99 -3.64
CA SER A 38 -3.95 -0.40 -4.69
C SER A 38 -5.42 -0.33 -4.26
N SER A 39 -5.96 -1.39 -3.66
CA SER A 39 -7.33 -1.38 -3.11
C SER A 39 -7.49 -0.35 -1.99
N LEU A 40 -6.52 -0.24 -1.07
CA LEU A 40 -6.54 0.78 -0.02
C LEU A 40 -6.48 2.20 -0.60
N ALA A 41 -5.68 2.43 -1.63
CA ALA A 41 -5.63 3.72 -2.32
C ALA A 41 -6.99 4.05 -2.96
N HIS A 42 -7.68 3.07 -3.54
CA HIS A 42 -9.04 3.24 -4.06
C HIS A 42 -10.04 3.62 -2.97
N GLU A 43 -9.99 2.99 -1.79
CA GLU A 43 -10.84 3.40 -0.66
C GLU A 43 -10.52 4.82 -0.17
N VAL A 44 -9.24 5.20 -0.13
CA VAL A 44 -8.83 6.57 0.24
C VAL A 44 -9.30 7.60 -0.78
N LEU A 45 -9.37 7.26 -2.06
CA LEU A 45 -9.99 8.12 -3.08
C LEU A 45 -11.46 8.44 -2.76
N HIS A 46 -12.20 7.46 -2.25
CA HIS A 46 -13.59 7.63 -1.79
C HIS A 46 -13.71 8.39 -0.46
N GLY A 47 -12.59 8.75 0.18
CA GLY A 47 -12.58 9.49 1.44
C GLY A 47 -12.71 8.61 2.69
N HIS A 48 -12.42 7.32 2.58
CA HIS A 48 -12.29 6.42 3.75
C HIS A 48 -10.83 6.33 4.24
N PRO A 49 -10.56 5.89 5.48
CA PRO A 49 -11.50 5.44 6.52
C PRO A 49 -12.04 6.55 7.43
N THR A 50 -11.48 7.76 7.38
CA THR A 50 -11.89 8.87 8.27
C THR A 50 -12.49 10.03 7.48
N ARG A 51 -13.16 10.97 8.15
CA ARG A 51 -13.65 12.21 7.49
C ARG A 51 -12.52 13.17 7.09
N ASN A 52 -11.29 12.97 7.57
CA ASN A 52 -10.16 13.84 7.26
C ASN A 52 -9.35 13.28 6.09
N ALA A 53 -9.42 13.95 4.94
CA ALA A 53 -8.71 13.55 3.73
C ALA A 53 -7.18 13.51 3.91
N GLN A 54 -6.58 14.42 4.68
CA GLN A 54 -5.14 14.43 4.92
C GLN A 54 -4.70 13.22 5.74
N LEU A 55 -5.49 12.84 6.74
CA LEU A 55 -5.23 11.64 7.54
C LEU A 55 -5.36 10.37 6.70
N ASN A 56 -6.36 10.30 5.81
CA ASN A 56 -6.51 9.16 4.91
C ASN A 56 -5.34 9.06 3.92
N GLU A 57 -4.92 10.19 3.34
CA GLU A 57 -3.75 10.28 2.46
C GLU A 57 -2.46 9.85 3.17
N ALA A 58 -2.30 10.18 4.45
CA ALA A 58 -1.15 9.75 5.24
C ALA A 58 -1.04 8.22 5.38
N PHE A 59 -2.13 7.45 5.22
CA PHE A 59 -2.05 5.99 5.23
C PHE A 59 -1.55 5.40 3.92
N ILE A 60 -1.59 6.13 2.82
CA ILE A 60 -1.22 5.60 1.49
C ILE A 60 -0.09 6.40 0.82
N PHE A 61 0.56 7.28 1.57
CA PHE A 61 1.54 8.24 1.05
C PHE A 61 2.78 7.58 0.44
N LEU A 62 3.15 6.38 0.91
CA LEU A 62 4.26 5.59 0.39
C LEU A 62 3.73 4.65 -0.70
N PRO A 63 3.91 4.99 -1.99
CA PRO A 63 3.40 4.14 -3.05
C PRO A 63 4.34 2.94 -3.24
N ILE A 64 3.96 1.78 -2.71
CA ILE A 64 4.73 0.54 -2.93
C ILE A 64 4.42 -0.12 -4.28
N GLY A 65 3.27 0.21 -4.90
CA GLY A 65 2.88 -0.32 -6.22
C GLY A 65 2.56 0.76 -7.27
N LEU A 66 2.42 2.03 -6.88
CA LEU A 66 2.15 3.14 -7.79
C LEU A 66 3.45 3.81 -8.23
N VAL A 67 3.61 4.02 -9.54
CA VAL A 67 4.72 4.83 -10.07
C VAL A 67 4.52 6.32 -9.74
N TRP A 68 3.27 6.75 -9.58
CA TRP A 68 2.92 8.15 -9.37
C TRP A 68 2.54 8.46 -7.91
N PRO A 69 2.85 9.67 -7.41
CA PRO A 69 2.38 10.12 -6.11
C PRO A 69 0.84 10.06 -6.03
N PHE A 70 0.31 9.67 -4.88
CA PHE A 70 -1.13 9.48 -4.72
C PHE A 70 -1.97 10.70 -5.12
N ARG A 71 -1.53 11.91 -4.79
CA ARG A 71 -2.26 13.13 -5.20
C ARG A 71 -2.36 13.28 -6.70
N ARG A 72 -1.30 12.92 -7.45
CA ARG A 72 -1.33 12.94 -8.91
C ARG A 72 -2.30 11.89 -9.45
N PHE A 73 -2.28 10.69 -8.86
CA PHE A 73 -3.23 9.62 -9.16
C PHE A 73 -4.69 10.07 -8.91
N LYS A 74 -4.95 10.71 -7.77
CA LYS A 74 -6.26 11.27 -7.41
C LYS A 74 -6.76 12.35 -8.38
N THR A 75 -5.88 13.17 -8.95
CA THR A 75 -6.27 14.21 -9.91
C THR A 75 -6.71 13.64 -11.27
N ILE A 76 -6.23 12.44 -11.64
CA ILE A 76 -6.51 11.82 -12.95
C ILE A 76 -7.54 10.68 -12.88
N HIS A 77 -8.12 10.45 -11.71
CA HIS A 77 -9.17 9.46 -11.48
C HIS A 77 -10.52 10.15 -11.47
#